data_AF-A0A1Y2HVM7-F1
#
_entry.id   AF-A0A1Y2HVM7-F1
#
_cell.length_a   1.000
_cell.length_b   1.000
_cell.length_c   1.000
_cell.angle_alpha   90.00
_cell.angle_beta   90.00
_cell.angle_gamma   90.00
#
_symmetry.space_group_name_H-M   'P 1'
#
loop_
_entity.id
_entity.type
_entity.pdbx_description
1 polymer ?
#
loop_
_entity_poly.entity_id
_entity_poly.type
_entity_poly.pdbx_seq_one_letter_code
_entity_poly.pdbx_strand_id
1 'polypeptide(L)'
;MSDAQVKAGIDEAKTELAGGLSTMAAKTPRDVPQLGTSELDQLKKFAHYAGVVYCGDRQSLMSWTCGARCRDPITAGTKTHGVYDVAGNFGFIAERPSSKEIYVVFRGSSDIRNWLDNFQLWQREWPFPIAVKPERKVQVHKGFIDAYDRLRGDVTKTLRGLLADPAKKDWTVVITGHSLGAAMATIAAVDLVSAGIGLDPAKVTLSAFHSPRVGNSEFSRIVSNLGLAQVERVAQDNDIIVHVPSDWLGYEHIAGEKYIMGDQVYACQGTEDRRCSRSRAPVLNLIVHMRFMKRELFFGGLGGFKVPLLCD
;
A
#
# COMPACT_ATOMS: atom_id res chain seq x y z
N MET A 1 -41.39 -32.30 12.14
CA MET A 1 -40.30 -32.02 13.11
C MET A 1 -40.77 -30.88 14.00
N SER A 2 -40.61 -30.98 15.32
CA SER A 2 -41.02 -29.91 16.22
C SER A 2 -39.99 -28.77 16.24
N ASP A 3 -40.42 -27.55 16.52
CA ASP A 3 -39.55 -26.36 16.58
C ASP A 3 -38.36 -26.53 17.53
N ALA A 4 -38.51 -27.37 18.56
CA ALA A 4 -37.44 -27.72 19.49
C ALA A 4 -36.32 -28.54 18.83
N GLN A 5 -36.64 -29.44 17.89
CA GLN A 5 -35.65 -30.25 17.17
C GLN A 5 -34.88 -29.42 16.14
N VAL A 6 -35.56 -28.45 15.50
CA VAL A 6 -34.91 -27.50 14.58
C VAL A 6 -33.96 -26.57 15.34
N LYS A 7 -34.36 -26.08 16.52
CA LYS A 7 -33.51 -25.24 17.36
C LYS A 7 -32.28 -25.97 17.89
N ALA A 8 -32.44 -27.22 18.35
CA ALA A 8 -31.32 -28.06 18.78
C ALA A 8 -30.30 -28.30 17.66
N GLY A 9 -30.76 -28.61 16.44
CA GLY A 9 -29.86 -28.78 15.29
C GLY A 9 -29.14 -27.49 14.88
N ILE A 10 -29.77 -26.33 15.04
CA ILE A 10 -29.13 -25.02 14.79
C ILE A 10 -28.09 -24.70 15.88
N ASP A 11 -28.36 -25.02 17.15
CA ASP A 11 -27.44 -24.74 18.24
C ASP A 11 -26.24 -25.71 18.24
N GLU A 12 -26.45 -26.95 17.83
CA GLU A 12 -25.39 -27.95 17.62
C GLU A 12 -24.49 -27.56 16.44
N ALA A 13 -25.08 -27.13 15.31
CA ALA A 13 -24.33 -26.60 14.17
C ALA A 13 -23.55 -25.31 14.49
N LYS A 14 -24.09 -24.42 15.34
CA LYS A 14 -23.36 -23.24 15.84
C LYS A 14 -22.21 -23.61 16.75
N THR A 15 -22.36 -24.67 17.55
CA THR A 15 -21.33 -25.15 18.48
C THR A 15 -20.20 -25.86 17.74
N GLU A 16 -20.52 -26.64 16.70
CA GLU A 16 -19.52 -27.21 15.78
C GLU A 16 -18.81 -26.13 14.95
N LEU A 17 -19.53 -25.10 14.48
CA LEU A 17 -18.92 -23.96 13.79
C LEU A 17 -17.98 -23.18 14.73
N ALA A 18 -18.40 -22.94 15.98
CA ALA A 18 -17.59 -22.28 17.01
C ALA A 18 -16.37 -23.13 17.43
N GLY A 19 -16.53 -24.45 17.55
CA GLY A 19 -15.44 -25.39 17.81
C GLY A 19 -14.45 -25.51 16.65
N GLY A 20 -14.93 -25.48 15.41
CA GLY A 20 -14.13 -25.43 14.20
C GLY A 20 -13.36 -24.11 14.02
N LEU A 21 -13.97 -22.98 14.40
CA LEU A 21 -13.32 -21.67 14.43
C LEU A 21 -12.22 -21.58 15.51
N SER A 22 -12.34 -22.31 16.61
CA SER A 22 -11.35 -22.32 17.71
C SER A 22 -10.03 -23.04 17.34
N THR A 23 -10.04 -23.93 16.33
CA THR A 23 -8.83 -24.66 15.89
C THR A 23 -8.03 -23.96 14.79
N MET A 24 -8.49 -22.81 14.27
CA MET A 24 -7.74 -21.94 13.35
C MET A 24 -7.11 -20.74 14.06
N ALA A 25 -6.50 -20.97 15.24
CA ALA A 25 -5.67 -19.95 15.86
C ALA A 25 -4.52 -19.58 14.92
N ALA A 26 -4.41 -18.29 14.61
CA ALA A 26 -3.30 -17.69 13.88
C ALA A 26 -1.97 -18.26 14.38
N LYS A 27 -1.15 -18.85 13.51
CA LYS A 27 0.21 -19.21 13.91
C LYS A 27 1.08 -17.97 13.80
N THR A 28 1.66 -17.53 14.91
CA THR A 28 2.80 -16.60 14.92
C THR A 28 3.84 -17.06 13.90
N PRO A 29 4.39 -16.18 13.06
CA PRO A 29 5.49 -16.54 12.17
C PRO A 29 6.61 -17.18 12.99
N ARG A 30 6.95 -18.43 12.65
CA ARG A 30 8.09 -19.15 13.23
C ARG A 30 9.26 -19.05 12.28
N ASP A 31 10.45 -18.81 12.82
CA ASP A 31 11.71 -18.74 12.06
C ASP A 31 11.69 -17.70 10.93
N VAL A 32 10.94 -16.60 11.15
CA VAL A 32 10.94 -15.42 10.29
C VAL A 32 11.66 -14.29 11.05
N PRO A 33 12.71 -13.68 10.46
CA PRO A 33 13.44 -12.59 11.11
C PRO A 33 12.53 -11.42 11.46
N GLN A 34 12.75 -10.80 12.62
CA GLN A 34 12.10 -9.54 12.98
C GLN A 34 12.90 -8.35 12.45
N LEU A 35 12.22 -7.25 12.15
CA LEU A 35 12.86 -6.02 11.69
C LEU A 35 13.68 -5.37 12.80
N GLY A 36 14.81 -4.77 12.42
CA GLY A 36 15.57 -3.90 13.31
C GLY A 36 14.83 -2.59 13.63
N THR A 37 15.26 -1.90 14.68
CA THR A 37 14.66 -0.63 15.12
C THR A 37 14.74 0.46 14.05
N SER A 38 15.86 0.58 13.35
CA SER A 38 16.06 1.58 12.29
C SER A 38 15.13 1.36 11.10
N GLU A 39 14.96 0.11 10.66
CA GLU A 39 14.02 -0.25 9.59
C GLU A 39 12.58 0.04 10.02
N LEU A 40 12.23 -0.28 11.27
CA LEU A 40 10.91 -0.01 11.81
C LEU A 40 10.60 1.50 11.86
N ASP A 41 11.57 2.33 12.22
CA ASP A 41 11.37 3.79 12.28
C ASP A 41 11.26 4.40 10.88
N GLN A 42 11.99 3.86 9.90
CA GLN A 42 11.81 4.20 8.50
C GLN A 42 10.40 3.82 8.01
N LEU A 43 9.93 2.61 8.32
CA LEU A 43 8.59 2.14 7.95
C LEU A 43 7.50 3.01 8.58
N LYS A 44 7.62 3.39 9.86
CA LYS A 44 6.71 4.34 10.52
C LYS A 44 6.69 5.69 9.80
N LYS A 45 7.85 6.21 9.40
CA LYS A 45 7.93 7.47 8.65
C LYS A 45 7.16 7.39 7.33
N PHE A 46 7.36 6.32 6.55
CA PHE A 46 6.66 6.14 5.29
C PHE A 46 5.15 5.93 5.47
N ALA A 47 4.76 5.27 6.56
CA ALA A 47 3.36 5.09 6.93
C ALA A 47 2.70 6.44 7.25
N HIS A 48 3.40 7.36 7.94
CA HIS A 48 2.88 8.71 8.20
C HIS A 48 2.61 9.48 6.91
N TYR A 49 3.51 9.45 5.92
CA TYR A 49 3.25 10.07 4.62
C TYR A 49 2.07 9.42 3.88
N ALA A 50 2.00 8.08 3.88
CA ALA A 50 0.86 7.35 3.31
C ALA A 50 -0.46 7.63 4.05
N GLY A 51 -0.42 8.12 5.29
CA GLY A 51 -1.59 8.61 6.05
C GLY A 51 -1.93 10.09 5.79
N VAL A 52 -0.93 10.96 5.62
CA VAL A 52 -1.12 12.41 5.39
C VAL A 52 -1.98 12.69 4.16
N VAL A 53 -1.88 11.88 3.11
CA VAL A 53 -2.65 12.06 1.87
C VAL A 53 -4.18 11.96 2.06
N TYR A 54 -4.63 11.45 3.21
CA TYR A 54 -6.04 11.44 3.61
C TYR A 54 -6.45 12.66 4.44
N CYS A 55 -5.50 13.53 4.78
CA CYS A 55 -5.73 14.72 5.58
C CYS A 55 -5.89 15.97 4.72
N GLY A 56 -7.01 16.66 4.91
CA GLY A 56 -7.27 17.94 4.26
C GLY A 56 -7.66 17.82 2.79
N ASP A 57 -7.60 18.96 2.13
CA ASP A 57 -7.91 19.18 0.72
C ASP A 57 -6.65 19.58 -0.06
N ARG A 58 -6.84 19.90 -1.35
CA ARG A 58 -5.75 20.35 -2.22
C ARG A 58 -4.97 21.52 -1.62
N GLN A 59 -5.68 22.51 -1.06
CA GLN A 59 -5.06 23.74 -0.59
C GLN A 59 -4.22 23.49 0.66
N SER A 60 -4.80 22.83 1.65
CA SER A 60 -4.14 22.53 2.93
C SER A 60 -2.96 21.57 2.76
N LEU A 61 -3.00 20.61 1.84
CA LEU A 61 -1.83 19.78 1.52
C LEU A 61 -0.78 20.55 0.73
N MET A 62 -1.16 21.48 -0.15
CA MET A 62 -0.22 22.33 -0.87
C MET A 62 0.54 23.26 0.08
N SER A 63 -0.12 23.80 1.11
CA SER A 63 0.50 24.64 2.15
C SER A 63 1.06 23.85 3.34
N TRP A 64 0.93 22.53 3.34
CA TRP A 64 1.29 21.64 4.47
C TRP A 64 0.66 22.04 5.82
N THR A 65 -0.61 22.43 5.79
CA THR A 65 -1.42 22.86 6.94
C THR A 65 -2.59 21.92 7.22
N CYS A 66 -2.47 20.64 6.85
CA CYS A 66 -3.49 19.58 6.99
C CYS A 66 -3.73 19.10 8.44
N GLY A 67 -3.48 19.97 9.42
CA GLY A 67 -3.67 19.73 10.85
C GLY A 67 -2.61 18.83 11.50
N ALA A 68 -3.00 17.99 12.47
CA ALA A 68 -2.06 17.28 13.35
C ALA A 68 -1.05 16.41 12.59
N ARG A 69 -1.45 15.78 11.48
CA ARG A 69 -0.54 14.97 10.64
C ARG A 69 0.51 15.77 9.90
N CYS A 70 0.23 17.01 9.53
CA CYS A 70 1.23 17.90 8.92
C CYS A 70 2.19 18.49 9.98
N ARG A 71 1.71 18.66 11.21
CA ARG A 71 2.49 19.16 12.37
C ARG A 71 3.33 18.09 13.07
N ASP A 72 3.06 16.81 12.82
CA ASP A 72 3.80 15.70 13.41
C ASP A 72 5.32 15.86 13.14
N PRO A 73 6.21 15.67 14.13
CA PRO A 73 7.66 15.81 13.94
C PRO A 73 8.23 14.99 12.77
N ILE A 74 7.59 13.88 12.40
CA ILE A 74 7.99 13.02 11.28
C ILE A 74 7.80 13.73 9.92
N THR A 75 6.76 14.54 9.79
CA THR A 75 6.31 15.15 8.52
C THR A 75 6.47 16.68 8.52
N ALA A 76 6.72 17.29 9.67
CA ALA A 76 6.95 18.72 9.81
C ALA A 76 8.15 19.17 8.95
N GLY A 77 8.02 20.37 8.37
CA GLY A 77 9.02 20.96 7.49
C GLY A 77 8.99 20.42 6.05
N THR A 78 8.01 19.61 5.69
CA THR A 78 7.78 19.18 4.31
C THR A 78 7.30 20.36 3.46
N LYS A 79 7.75 20.41 2.20
CA LYS A 79 7.32 21.39 1.21
C LYS A 79 6.68 20.68 0.02
N THR A 80 5.43 21.00 -0.26
CA THR A 80 4.69 20.38 -1.37
C THR A 80 4.99 21.08 -2.69
N HIS A 81 5.17 20.29 -3.75
CA HIS A 81 5.43 20.77 -5.11
C HIS A 81 4.25 20.51 -6.06
N GLY A 82 3.39 19.56 -5.72
CA GLY A 82 2.17 19.29 -6.47
C GLY A 82 1.19 18.49 -5.64
N VAL A 83 -0.09 18.84 -5.75
CA VAL A 83 -1.22 18.02 -5.28
C VAL A 83 -2.11 17.77 -6.49
N TYR A 84 -2.48 16.52 -6.71
CA TYR A 84 -3.23 16.07 -7.87
C TYR A 84 -4.53 15.46 -7.41
N ASP A 85 -5.62 15.86 -8.06
CA ASP A 85 -6.96 15.35 -7.83
C ASP A 85 -7.68 15.31 -9.17
N VAL A 86 -7.74 14.11 -9.77
CA VAL A 86 -8.33 13.91 -11.10
C VAL A 86 -9.25 12.71 -11.05
N ALA A 87 -10.54 12.94 -11.26
CA ALA A 87 -11.58 11.92 -11.25
C ALA A 87 -11.55 11.03 -9.98
N GLY A 88 -11.32 11.64 -8.81
CA GLY A 88 -11.27 10.95 -7.52
C GLY A 88 -9.93 10.29 -7.19
N ASN A 89 -8.98 10.26 -8.13
CA ASN A 89 -7.61 9.80 -7.91
C ASN A 89 -6.80 10.95 -7.33
N PHE A 90 -6.18 10.71 -6.18
CA PHE A 90 -5.56 11.77 -5.39
C PHE A 90 -4.12 11.41 -5.02
N GLY A 91 -3.22 12.38 -5.04
CA GLY A 91 -1.84 12.22 -4.60
C GLY A 91 -1.09 13.53 -4.49
N PHE A 92 0.12 13.50 -3.96
CA PHE A 92 0.99 14.66 -3.91
C PHE A 92 2.45 14.29 -4.14
N ILE A 93 3.24 15.28 -4.56
CA ILE A 93 4.70 15.24 -4.50
C ILE A 93 5.15 16.34 -3.55
N ALA A 94 5.99 15.96 -2.60
CA ALA A 94 6.57 16.88 -1.63
C ALA A 94 8.03 16.52 -1.34
N GLU A 95 8.76 17.44 -0.73
CA GLU A 95 10.15 17.22 -0.35
C GLU A 95 10.33 17.49 1.15
N ARG A 96 11.27 16.79 1.79
CA ARG A 96 11.69 17.05 3.15
C ARG A 96 13.19 17.38 3.18
N PRO A 97 13.55 18.68 3.25
CA PRO A 97 14.96 19.08 3.14
C PRO A 97 15.86 18.54 4.25
N SER A 98 15.34 18.39 5.47
CA SER A 98 16.12 17.91 6.61
C SER A 98 16.61 16.46 6.44
N SER A 99 15.87 15.64 5.69
CA SER A 99 16.24 14.26 5.39
C SER A 99 16.67 14.04 3.94
N LYS A 100 16.70 15.08 3.11
CA LYS A 100 17.02 15.02 1.67
C LYS A 100 16.17 13.97 0.92
N GLU A 101 14.87 14.01 1.16
CA GLU A 101 13.91 13.05 0.60
C GLU A 101 12.85 13.75 -0.24
N ILE A 102 12.48 13.14 -1.37
CA ILE A 102 11.30 13.48 -2.15
C ILE A 102 10.26 12.36 -1.95
N TYR A 103 9.02 12.74 -1.67
CA TYR A 103 7.91 11.81 -1.44
C TYR A 103 6.93 11.92 -2.60
N VAL A 104 6.64 10.79 -3.26
CA VAL A 104 5.56 10.62 -4.22
C VAL A 104 4.49 9.77 -3.56
N VAL A 105 3.36 10.38 -3.21
CA VAL A 105 2.35 9.74 -2.35
C VAL A 105 1.01 9.66 -3.07
N PHE A 106 0.40 8.47 -3.05
CA PHE A 106 -0.92 8.23 -3.63
C PHE A 106 -1.93 7.82 -2.57
N ARG A 107 -3.14 8.36 -2.68
CA ARG A 107 -4.28 8.04 -1.81
C ARG A 107 -4.97 6.77 -2.28
N GLY A 108 -5.40 5.94 -1.35
CA GLY A 108 -6.36 4.87 -1.62
C GLY A 108 -7.81 5.37 -1.74
N SER A 109 -8.74 4.44 -1.90
CA SER A 109 -10.17 4.76 -2.01
C SER A 109 -10.76 5.26 -0.70
N SER A 110 -11.47 6.39 -0.71
CA SER A 110 -12.15 6.94 0.47
C SER A 110 -13.29 6.05 1.00
N ASP A 111 -13.80 5.12 0.20
CA ASP A 111 -14.76 4.09 0.58
C ASP A 111 -14.25 2.72 0.13
N ILE A 112 -13.55 2.04 1.05
CA ILE A 112 -12.93 0.75 0.76
C ILE A 112 -13.93 -0.40 0.69
N ARG A 113 -15.08 -0.31 1.38
CA ARG A 113 -16.13 -1.34 1.28
C ARG A 113 -16.74 -1.34 -0.10
N ASN A 114 -17.18 -0.17 -0.55
CA ASN A 114 -17.72 -0.02 -1.89
C ASN A 114 -16.68 -0.36 -2.97
N TRP A 115 -15.41 -0.04 -2.74
CA TRP A 115 -14.33 -0.46 -3.64
C TRP A 115 -14.21 -1.97 -3.72
N LEU A 116 -14.25 -2.68 -2.57
CA LEU A 116 -14.12 -4.13 -2.52
C LEU A 116 -15.32 -4.84 -3.17
N ASP A 117 -16.53 -4.33 -2.93
CA ASP A 117 -17.77 -4.89 -3.51
C ASP A 117 -17.82 -4.73 -5.04
N ASN A 118 -17.29 -3.62 -5.57
CA ASN A 118 -17.23 -3.35 -7.00
C ASN A 118 -15.88 -3.71 -7.64
N PHE A 119 -15.03 -4.42 -6.89
CA PHE A 119 -13.65 -4.65 -7.30
C PHE A 119 -13.59 -5.53 -8.55
N GLN A 120 -13.10 -4.96 -9.64
CA GLN A 120 -12.91 -5.70 -10.89
C GLN A 120 -11.67 -6.58 -10.81
N LEU A 121 -11.63 -7.64 -11.61
CA LEU A 121 -10.50 -8.59 -11.62
C LEU A 121 -9.70 -8.51 -12.93
N TRP A 122 -10.04 -7.56 -13.79
CA TRP A 122 -9.50 -7.47 -15.15
C TRP A 122 -8.07 -6.97 -15.15
N GLN A 123 -7.22 -7.72 -15.82
CA GLN A 123 -5.89 -7.27 -16.18
C GLN A 123 -5.90 -6.59 -17.54
N ARG A 124 -4.98 -5.66 -17.76
CA ARG A 124 -4.60 -5.16 -19.08
C ARG A 124 -3.09 -5.20 -19.24
N GLU A 125 -2.67 -5.15 -20.49
CA GLU A 125 -1.25 -5.05 -20.82
C GLU A 125 -0.68 -3.69 -20.36
N TRP A 126 0.57 -3.73 -19.89
CA TRP A 126 1.31 -2.55 -19.47
C TRP A 126 1.50 -1.57 -20.65
N PRO A 127 1.02 -0.32 -20.54
CA PRO A 127 1.02 0.66 -21.64
C PRO A 127 2.21 1.63 -21.64
N PHE A 128 3.12 1.56 -20.66
CA PHE A 128 4.24 2.51 -20.52
C PHE A 128 5.59 1.88 -20.90
N PRO A 129 6.66 2.67 -21.05
CA PRO A 129 8.01 2.12 -21.16
C PRO A 129 8.37 1.22 -19.98
N ILE A 130 9.26 0.26 -20.20
CA ILE A 130 9.79 -0.63 -19.16
C ILE A 130 11.31 -0.72 -19.32
N ALA A 131 12.06 -0.40 -18.28
CA ALA A 131 13.53 -0.47 -18.27
C ALA A 131 14.06 -1.92 -18.21
N VAL A 132 13.33 -2.82 -17.54
CA VAL A 132 13.65 -4.25 -17.44
C VAL A 132 13.01 -4.99 -18.62
N LYS A 133 13.81 -5.68 -19.44
CA LYS A 133 13.28 -6.46 -20.57
C LYS A 133 12.26 -7.51 -20.09
N PRO A 134 11.00 -7.47 -20.57
CA PRO A 134 10.01 -8.48 -20.24
C PRO A 134 10.34 -9.83 -20.87
N GLU A 135 10.07 -10.92 -20.16
CA GLU A 135 10.19 -12.29 -20.65
C GLU A 135 8.86 -12.80 -21.26
N ARG A 136 7.76 -12.12 -20.94
CA ARG A 136 6.39 -12.39 -21.42
C ARG A 136 5.53 -11.13 -21.28
N LYS A 137 4.23 -11.26 -21.57
CA LYS A 137 3.28 -10.14 -21.42
C LYS A 137 3.24 -9.65 -19.96
N VAL A 138 3.45 -8.35 -19.81
CA VAL A 138 3.33 -7.66 -18.52
C VAL A 138 1.89 -7.25 -18.36
N GLN A 139 1.22 -7.81 -17.35
CA GLN A 139 -0.19 -7.55 -17.11
C GLN A 139 -0.39 -6.97 -15.72
N VAL A 140 -1.22 -5.95 -15.63
CA VAL A 140 -1.54 -5.23 -14.40
C VAL A 140 -3.04 -5.04 -14.29
N HIS A 141 -3.53 -4.91 -13.06
CA HIS A 141 -4.94 -4.63 -12.81
C HIS A 141 -5.36 -3.34 -13.52
N LYS A 142 -6.40 -3.43 -14.37
CA LYS A 142 -6.86 -2.33 -15.22
C LYS A 142 -7.23 -1.09 -14.41
N GLY A 143 -7.99 -1.25 -13.33
CA GLY A 143 -8.42 -0.12 -12.50
C GLY A 143 -7.24 0.61 -11.86
N PHE A 144 -6.16 -0.10 -11.50
CA PHE A 144 -5.01 0.51 -10.82
C PHE A 144 -4.16 1.31 -11.79
N ILE A 145 -3.90 0.75 -12.96
CA ILE A 145 -3.12 1.47 -13.96
C ILE A 145 -3.90 2.63 -14.56
N ASP A 146 -5.21 2.49 -14.77
CA ASP A 146 -6.04 3.60 -15.25
C ASP A 146 -6.09 4.73 -14.20
N ALA A 147 -6.18 4.41 -12.90
CA ALA A 147 -6.11 5.38 -11.82
C ALA A 147 -4.77 6.14 -11.80
N TYR A 148 -3.66 5.42 -11.95
CA TYR A 148 -2.33 6.03 -12.04
C TYR A 148 -2.18 6.89 -13.31
N ASP A 149 -2.62 6.40 -14.47
CA ASP A 149 -2.50 7.06 -15.76
C ASP A 149 -3.15 8.47 -15.75
N ARG A 150 -4.25 8.64 -15.00
CA ARG A 150 -4.90 9.94 -14.78
C ARG A 150 -3.99 10.98 -14.14
N LEU A 151 -3.04 10.56 -13.31
CA LEU A 151 -2.11 11.44 -12.59
C LEU A 151 -0.69 11.44 -13.20
N ARG A 152 -0.38 10.44 -14.03
CA ARG A 152 0.96 10.12 -14.54
C ARG A 152 1.66 11.34 -15.15
N GLY A 153 0.98 12.09 -16.00
CA GLY A 153 1.57 13.24 -16.69
C GLY A 153 2.09 14.31 -15.73
N ASP A 154 1.26 14.70 -14.75
CA ASP A 154 1.60 15.71 -13.77
C ASP A 154 2.66 15.22 -12.77
N VAL A 155 2.53 13.98 -12.31
CA VAL A 155 3.53 13.32 -11.43
C VAL A 155 4.89 13.27 -12.10
N THR A 156 4.94 12.79 -13.35
CA THR A 156 6.18 12.69 -14.14
C THR A 156 6.81 14.07 -14.35
N LYS A 157 6.00 15.08 -14.67
CA LYS A 157 6.46 16.46 -14.89
C LYS A 157 7.06 17.07 -13.62
N THR A 158 6.35 16.97 -12.49
CA THR A 158 6.82 17.52 -11.22
C THR A 158 8.07 16.82 -10.73
N LEU A 159 8.12 15.48 -10.75
CA LEU A 159 9.30 14.75 -10.30
C LEU A 159 10.52 15.05 -11.19
N ARG A 160 10.35 15.10 -12.52
CA ARG A 160 11.44 15.50 -13.44
C ARG A 160 11.98 16.89 -13.09
N GLY A 161 11.11 17.84 -12.77
CA GLY A 161 11.51 19.19 -12.36
C GLY A 161 12.37 19.20 -11.08
N LEU A 162 12.03 18.37 -10.10
CA LEU A 162 12.82 18.23 -8.88
C LEU A 162 14.16 17.54 -9.12
N LEU A 163 14.19 16.49 -9.94
CA LEU A 163 15.41 15.76 -10.28
C LEU A 163 16.40 16.58 -11.13
N ALA A 164 15.90 17.58 -11.86
CA ALA A 164 16.74 18.49 -12.63
C ALA A 164 17.52 19.50 -11.76
N ASP A 165 17.16 19.67 -10.49
CA ASP A 165 17.87 20.54 -9.56
C ASP A 165 19.19 19.88 -9.09
N PRO A 166 20.37 20.45 -9.42
CA PRO A 166 21.65 19.90 -9.00
C PRO A 166 21.81 19.79 -7.47
N ALA A 167 21.13 20.63 -6.69
CA ALA A 167 21.14 20.56 -5.22
C ALA A 167 20.43 19.30 -4.69
N LYS A 168 19.64 18.63 -5.54
CA LYS A 168 18.90 17.41 -5.22
C LYS A 168 19.54 16.14 -5.76
N LYS A 169 20.75 16.23 -6.32
CA LYS A 169 21.45 15.07 -6.93
C LYS A 169 21.59 13.88 -5.98
N ASP A 170 21.82 14.12 -4.68
CA ASP A 170 22.01 13.07 -3.67
C ASP A 170 20.77 12.78 -2.83
N TRP A 171 19.61 13.27 -3.24
CA TRP A 171 18.36 13.02 -2.54
C TRP A 171 17.78 11.66 -2.93
N THR A 172 17.05 11.04 -2.00
CA THR A 172 16.31 9.81 -2.27
C THR A 172 14.85 10.11 -2.62
N VAL A 173 14.22 9.20 -3.35
CA VAL A 173 12.82 9.28 -3.73
C VAL A 173 12.06 8.14 -3.07
N VAL A 174 11.08 8.48 -2.25
CA VAL A 174 10.18 7.54 -1.60
C VAL A 174 8.85 7.56 -2.34
N ILE A 175 8.47 6.42 -2.90
CA ILE A 175 7.18 6.22 -3.56
C ILE A 175 6.33 5.37 -2.62
N THR A 176 5.23 5.93 -2.13
CA THR A 176 4.43 5.29 -1.09
C THR A 176 2.94 5.54 -1.28
N GLY A 177 2.14 4.70 -0.61
CA GLY A 177 0.70 4.81 -0.60
C GLY A 177 0.10 3.70 0.23
N HIS A 178 -1.20 3.82 0.47
CA HIS A 178 -1.99 2.85 1.20
C HIS A 178 -3.11 2.29 0.31
N SER A 179 -3.44 1.01 0.43
CA SER A 179 -4.56 0.38 -0.29
C SER A 179 -4.40 0.50 -1.82
N LEU A 180 -5.43 0.99 -2.53
CA LEU A 180 -5.34 1.39 -3.95
C LEU A 180 -4.15 2.33 -4.22
N GLY A 181 -3.82 3.25 -3.31
CA GLY A 181 -2.67 4.14 -3.43
C GLY A 181 -1.34 3.37 -3.40
N ALA A 182 -1.25 2.27 -2.66
CA ALA A 182 -0.08 1.40 -2.66
C ALA A 182 0.08 0.66 -4.01
N ALA A 183 -1.03 0.27 -4.64
CA ALA A 183 -1.02 -0.29 -6.00
C ALA A 183 -0.56 0.75 -7.03
N MET A 184 -1.07 1.99 -6.94
CA MET A 184 -0.61 3.11 -7.77
C MET A 184 0.87 3.42 -7.55
N ALA A 185 1.36 3.40 -6.30
CA ALA A 185 2.77 3.58 -5.95
C ALA A 185 3.67 2.52 -6.62
N THR A 186 3.23 1.25 -6.60
CA THR A 186 3.96 0.15 -7.25
C THR A 186 4.05 0.34 -8.76
N ILE A 187 2.95 0.75 -9.41
CA ILE A 187 2.91 1.08 -10.84
C ILE A 187 3.81 2.29 -11.12
N ALA A 188 3.71 3.34 -10.30
CA ALA A 188 4.50 4.55 -10.44
C ALA A 188 6.01 4.27 -10.35
N ALA A 189 6.44 3.36 -9.47
CA ALA A 189 7.86 3.00 -9.35
C ALA A 189 8.42 2.41 -10.65
N VAL A 190 7.68 1.49 -11.30
CA VAL A 190 8.08 0.92 -12.59
C VAL A 190 8.10 1.98 -13.68
N ASP A 191 7.03 2.78 -13.81
CA ASP A 191 6.92 3.80 -14.85
C ASP A 191 7.96 4.91 -14.68
N LEU A 192 8.10 5.49 -13.49
CA LEU A 192 8.98 6.65 -13.27
C LEU A 192 10.47 6.31 -13.47
N VAL A 193 10.90 5.11 -13.07
CA VAL A 193 12.26 4.62 -13.38
C VAL A 193 12.43 4.41 -14.88
N SER A 194 11.38 3.92 -15.56
CA SER A 194 11.42 3.60 -16.99
C SER A 194 11.17 4.81 -17.91
N ALA A 195 10.65 5.92 -17.37
CA ALA A 195 10.23 7.10 -18.13
C ALA A 195 11.39 8.01 -18.60
N GLY A 196 12.64 7.66 -18.26
CA GLY A 196 13.83 8.41 -18.68
C GLY A 196 13.91 9.82 -18.10
N ILE A 197 13.38 10.03 -16.88
CA ILE A 197 13.34 11.35 -16.22
C ILE A 197 14.58 11.67 -15.36
N GLY A 198 15.63 10.86 -15.45
CA GLY A 198 16.83 10.99 -14.62
C GLY A 198 16.67 10.43 -13.20
N LEU A 199 15.66 9.57 -12.97
CA LEU A 199 15.46 8.89 -11.70
C LEU A 199 16.41 7.69 -11.59
N ASP A 200 17.37 7.77 -10.68
CA ASP A 200 18.26 6.67 -10.36
C ASP A 200 17.53 5.63 -9.48
N PRO A 201 17.29 4.39 -9.95
CA PRO A 201 16.60 3.38 -9.17
C PRO A 201 17.31 3.06 -7.84
N ALA A 202 18.64 3.19 -7.77
CA ALA A 202 19.41 2.95 -6.53
C ALA A 202 19.15 4.01 -5.44
N LYS A 203 18.37 5.05 -5.74
CA LYS A 203 17.92 6.08 -4.79
C LYS A 203 16.42 6.03 -4.52
N VAL A 204 15.72 5.03 -5.06
CA VAL A 204 14.28 4.88 -4.94
C VAL A 204 13.93 3.84 -3.89
N THR A 205 13.06 4.22 -2.96
CA THR A 205 12.39 3.30 -2.05
C THR A 205 10.91 3.22 -2.41
N LEU A 206 10.41 2.01 -2.65
CA LEU A 206 8.99 1.72 -2.75
C LEU A 206 8.50 1.15 -1.42
N SER A 207 7.54 1.82 -0.78
CA SER A 207 6.89 1.34 0.44
C SER A 207 5.37 1.29 0.26
N ALA A 208 4.84 0.10 0.01
CA ALA A 208 3.45 -0.14 -0.34
C ALA A 208 2.67 -0.69 0.87
N PHE A 209 1.82 0.14 1.49
CA PHE A 209 1.06 -0.24 2.68
C PHE A 209 -0.27 -0.89 2.32
N HIS A 210 -0.48 -2.11 2.82
CA HIS A 210 -1.72 -2.87 2.64
C HIS A 210 -2.13 -2.98 1.17
N SER A 211 -1.13 -3.25 0.33
CA SER A 211 -1.30 -3.27 -1.11
C SER A 211 -2.05 -4.54 -1.56
N PRO A 212 -3.06 -4.41 -2.45
CA PRO A 212 -3.57 -5.56 -3.18
C PRO A 212 -2.53 -6.09 -4.17
N ARG A 213 -2.74 -7.28 -4.73
CA ARG A 213 -1.89 -7.75 -5.83
C ARG A 213 -2.08 -6.84 -7.05
N VAL A 214 -0.98 -6.37 -7.61
CA VAL A 214 -1.03 -5.29 -8.63
C VAL A 214 -1.05 -5.83 -10.06
N GLY A 215 -0.35 -6.94 -10.31
CA GLY A 215 -0.23 -7.51 -11.64
C GLY A 215 0.15 -8.97 -11.61
N ASN A 216 0.49 -9.50 -12.79
CA ASN A 216 0.93 -10.88 -12.94
C ASN A 216 2.37 -11.08 -12.44
N SER A 217 2.81 -12.33 -12.42
CA SER A 217 4.16 -12.66 -11.98
C SER A 217 5.28 -12.04 -12.83
N GLU A 218 5.00 -11.63 -14.08
CA GLU A 218 5.97 -10.88 -14.88
C GLU A 218 6.13 -9.46 -14.36
N PHE A 219 5.03 -8.81 -14.00
CA PHE A 219 5.07 -7.51 -13.35
C PHE A 219 5.82 -7.57 -12.01
N SER A 220 5.55 -8.60 -11.19
CA SER A 220 6.30 -8.83 -9.93
C SER A 220 7.80 -9.03 -10.16
N ARG A 221 8.17 -9.83 -11.17
CA ARG A 221 9.56 -10.04 -11.58
C ARG A 221 10.22 -8.72 -12.01
N ILE A 222 9.53 -7.89 -12.79
CA ILE A 222 10.04 -6.58 -13.22
C ILE A 222 10.31 -5.70 -12.01
N VAL A 223 9.37 -5.55 -11.08
CA VAL A 223 9.56 -4.74 -9.86
C VAL A 223 10.80 -5.20 -9.08
N SER A 224 10.96 -6.51 -8.92
CA SER A 224 12.11 -7.10 -8.22
C SER A 224 13.46 -6.84 -8.91
N ASN A 225 13.44 -6.62 -10.22
CA ASN A 225 14.64 -6.41 -11.05
C ASN A 225 14.84 -4.94 -11.47
N LEU A 226 14.05 -3.99 -10.97
CA LEU A 226 14.24 -2.56 -11.24
C LEU A 226 15.53 -1.98 -10.66
N GLY A 227 16.15 -2.68 -9.69
CA GLY A 227 17.31 -2.16 -8.97
C GLY A 227 16.96 -1.06 -7.96
N LEU A 228 15.72 -1.06 -7.43
CA LEU A 228 15.31 -0.12 -6.39
C LEU A 228 16.17 -0.32 -5.13
N ALA A 229 16.50 0.76 -4.44
CA ALA A 229 17.23 0.71 -3.18
C ALA A 229 16.51 -0.18 -2.15
N GLN A 230 15.18 -0.11 -2.12
CA GLN A 230 14.35 -0.85 -1.18
C GLN A 230 12.95 -1.04 -1.75
N VAL A 231 12.40 -2.24 -1.56
CA VAL A 231 11.03 -2.60 -1.91
C VAL A 231 10.37 -3.22 -0.69
N GLU A 232 9.29 -2.61 -0.23
CA GLU A 232 8.55 -3.03 0.96
C GLU A 232 7.08 -3.13 0.65
N ARG A 233 6.50 -4.29 0.95
CA ARG A 233 5.05 -4.49 0.99
C ARG A 233 4.64 -4.71 2.43
N VAL A 234 3.95 -3.77 3.03
CA VAL A 234 3.47 -3.91 4.41
C VAL A 234 2.12 -4.62 4.41
N ALA A 235 2.00 -5.69 5.19
CA ALA A 235 0.75 -6.39 5.44
C ALA A 235 0.55 -6.49 6.96
N GLN A 236 -0.69 -6.41 7.43
CA GLN A 236 -0.98 -6.49 8.85
C GLN A 236 -2.05 -7.54 9.16
N ASP A 237 -1.81 -8.30 10.23
CA ASP A 237 -2.70 -9.32 10.78
C ASP A 237 -3.40 -10.12 9.69
N ASN A 238 -4.72 -10.05 9.59
CA ASN A 238 -5.53 -10.74 8.59
C ASN A 238 -6.26 -9.77 7.64
N ASP A 239 -5.61 -8.68 7.24
CA ASP A 239 -6.16 -7.75 6.25
C ASP A 239 -6.59 -8.47 4.95
N ILE A 240 -7.85 -8.30 4.54
CA ILE A 240 -8.38 -8.91 3.32
C ILE A 240 -7.78 -8.31 2.05
N ILE A 241 -7.38 -7.03 2.07
CA ILE A 241 -6.97 -6.32 0.85
C ILE A 241 -5.66 -6.89 0.30
N VAL A 242 -4.75 -7.35 1.16
CA VAL A 242 -3.51 -8.01 0.73
C VAL A 242 -3.74 -9.41 0.13
N HIS A 243 -4.99 -9.89 0.06
CA HIS A 243 -5.33 -11.18 -0.55
C HIS A 243 -6.15 -11.06 -1.84
N VAL A 244 -6.41 -9.83 -2.31
CA VAL A 244 -7.13 -9.57 -3.57
C VAL A 244 -6.28 -8.78 -4.58
N PRO A 245 -6.52 -8.92 -5.89
CA PRO A 245 -7.15 -10.08 -6.55
C PRO A 245 -6.44 -11.38 -6.16
N SER A 246 -7.12 -12.51 -6.29
CA SER A 246 -6.56 -13.81 -5.90
C SER A 246 -5.45 -14.29 -6.83
N ASP A 247 -4.56 -15.14 -6.32
CA ASP A 247 -3.42 -15.71 -7.05
C ASP A 247 -3.84 -16.62 -8.20
N TRP A 248 -4.91 -17.41 -8.03
CA TRP A 248 -5.46 -18.28 -9.08
C TRP A 248 -5.97 -17.53 -10.32
N LEU A 249 -6.17 -16.21 -10.23
CA LEU A 249 -6.52 -15.34 -11.36
C LEU A 249 -5.28 -14.83 -12.11
N GLY A 250 -4.09 -15.35 -11.80
CA GLY A 250 -2.84 -14.95 -12.44
C GLY A 250 -2.25 -13.66 -11.88
N TYR A 251 -2.60 -13.27 -10.65
CA TYR A 251 -1.99 -12.16 -9.93
C TYR A 251 -0.90 -12.66 -8.98
N GLU A 252 0.14 -11.86 -8.80
CA GLU A 252 1.22 -12.16 -7.86
C GLU A 252 1.63 -10.89 -7.12
N HIS A 253 1.97 -11.03 -5.84
CA HIS A 253 2.56 -9.94 -5.08
C HIS A 253 4.00 -9.68 -5.52
N ILE A 254 4.42 -8.42 -5.37
CA ILE A 254 5.84 -8.08 -5.35
C ILE A 254 6.51 -8.69 -4.11
N ALA A 255 7.83 -8.93 -4.20
CA ALA A 255 8.62 -9.37 -3.05
C ALA A 255 8.75 -8.27 -1.98
N GLY A 256 9.31 -8.64 -0.81
CA GLY A 256 9.64 -7.68 0.25
C GLY A 256 8.53 -7.48 1.29
N GLU A 257 7.79 -8.54 1.62
CA GLU A 257 6.73 -8.44 2.63
C GLU A 257 7.29 -8.12 4.04
N LYS A 258 6.79 -7.03 4.63
CA LYS A 258 6.97 -6.65 6.03
C LYS A 258 5.65 -6.95 6.76
N TYR A 259 5.59 -8.08 7.45
CA TYR A 259 4.35 -8.56 8.07
C TYR A 259 4.24 -8.09 9.51
N ILE A 260 3.21 -7.30 9.81
CA ILE A 260 2.90 -6.83 11.16
C ILE A 260 1.96 -7.85 11.82
N MET A 261 2.37 -8.36 12.97
CA MET A 261 1.52 -9.19 13.81
C MET A 261 1.70 -8.81 15.27
N GLY A 262 0.62 -8.31 15.89
CA GLY A 262 0.70 -7.69 17.22
C GLY A 262 1.56 -6.43 17.20
N ASP A 263 2.64 -6.41 17.98
CA ASP A 263 3.61 -5.28 18.04
C ASP A 263 4.91 -5.58 17.27
N GLN A 264 5.00 -6.73 16.63
CA GLN A 264 6.20 -7.19 15.93
C GLN A 264 6.03 -7.05 14.42
N VAL A 265 7.14 -6.78 13.75
CA VAL A 265 7.22 -6.73 12.28
C VAL A 265 8.24 -7.75 11.81
N TYR A 266 7.82 -8.59 10.88
CA TYR A 266 8.57 -9.72 10.37
C TYR A 266 9.00 -9.47 8.91
N ALA A 267 10.24 -9.80 8.57
CA ALA A 267 10.78 -9.73 7.21
C ALA A 267 10.57 -11.07 6.49
N CYS A 268 9.53 -11.13 5.66
CA CYS A 268 9.10 -12.34 4.98
C CYS A 268 9.89 -12.56 3.68
N GLN A 269 9.98 -13.83 3.25
CA GLN A 269 10.76 -14.20 2.08
C GLN A 269 9.91 -14.35 0.81
N GLY A 270 10.47 -13.94 -0.32
CA GLY A 270 9.82 -14.04 -1.62
C GLY A 270 8.61 -13.13 -1.76
N THR A 271 7.68 -13.52 -2.64
CA THR A 271 6.46 -12.78 -2.98
C THR A 271 5.31 -13.04 -2.00
N GLU A 272 5.17 -14.30 -1.55
CA GLU A 272 4.13 -14.74 -0.61
C GLU A 272 4.64 -15.85 0.34
N ASP A 273 5.22 -15.45 1.48
CA ASP A 273 5.65 -16.40 2.51
C ASP A 273 4.43 -17.01 3.23
N ARG A 274 4.31 -18.34 3.19
CA ARG A 274 3.21 -19.08 3.84
C ARG A 274 3.20 -18.95 5.37
N ARG A 275 4.27 -18.42 5.97
CA ARG A 275 4.38 -18.16 7.41
C ARG A 275 3.91 -16.76 7.81
N CYS A 276 3.75 -15.85 6.84
CA CYS A 276 3.39 -14.45 7.08
C CYS A 276 1.90 -14.20 6.83
N SER A 277 1.50 -13.10 6.18
CA SER A 277 0.07 -12.77 5.95
C SER A 277 -0.68 -13.89 5.23
N ARG A 278 -0.03 -14.64 4.33
CA ARG A 278 -0.64 -15.77 3.63
C ARG A 278 -1.15 -16.86 4.59
N SER A 279 -0.58 -16.98 5.78
CA SER A 279 -1.00 -17.94 6.81
C SER A 279 -2.40 -17.67 7.40
N ARG A 280 -2.98 -16.50 7.10
CA ARG A 280 -4.23 -16.01 7.72
C ARG A 280 -5.46 -16.30 6.86
N ALA A 281 -5.28 -16.52 5.56
CA ALA A 281 -6.38 -16.93 4.69
C ALA A 281 -6.94 -18.30 5.13
N PRO A 282 -8.27 -18.51 5.13
CA PRO A 282 -9.31 -17.61 4.63
C PRO A 282 -9.94 -16.67 5.70
N VAL A 283 -9.46 -16.65 6.94
CA VAL A 283 -10.06 -15.85 8.03
C VAL A 283 -9.56 -14.40 7.96
N LEU A 284 -10.22 -13.55 7.16
CA LEU A 284 -9.77 -12.19 6.83
C LEU A 284 -10.70 -11.08 7.37
N ASN A 285 -10.17 -9.88 7.57
CA ASN A 285 -10.89 -8.75 8.19
C ASN A 285 -10.51 -7.39 7.57
N LEU A 286 -11.52 -6.67 7.06
CA LEU A 286 -11.36 -5.34 6.46
C LEU A 286 -11.03 -4.22 7.47
N ILE A 287 -11.35 -4.39 8.76
CA ILE A 287 -11.07 -3.36 9.78
C ILE A 287 -9.56 -3.17 9.97
N VAL A 288 -8.79 -4.25 9.87
CA VAL A 288 -7.32 -4.22 10.00
C VAL A 288 -6.69 -3.34 8.93
N HIS A 289 -7.33 -3.25 7.76
CA HIS A 289 -6.87 -2.45 6.64
C HIS A 289 -6.63 -0.98 6.98
N MET A 290 -7.36 -0.41 7.96
CA MET A 290 -7.24 1.01 8.29
C MET A 290 -6.07 1.34 9.25
N ARG A 291 -5.41 0.29 9.77
CA ARG A 291 -4.45 0.40 10.86
C ARG A 291 -3.00 0.30 10.38
N PHE A 292 -2.10 0.84 11.18
CA PHE A 292 -0.68 0.53 11.13
C PHE A 292 -0.18 0.42 12.57
N MET A 293 0.38 -0.74 12.94
CA MET A 293 0.86 -1.02 14.30
C MET A 293 -0.14 -0.60 15.38
N LYS A 294 -1.36 -1.15 15.31
CA LYS A 294 -2.50 -0.90 16.23
C LYS A 294 -3.04 0.55 16.26
N ARG A 295 -2.53 1.47 15.45
CA ARG A 295 -3.04 2.85 15.34
C ARG A 295 -3.85 3.01 14.06
N GLU A 296 -4.99 3.69 14.13
CA GLU A 296 -5.72 4.13 12.93
C GLU A 296 -4.87 5.18 12.22
N LEU A 297 -4.42 4.88 10.99
CA LEU A 297 -3.46 5.72 10.26
C LEU A 297 -3.99 6.20 8.91
N PHE A 298 -4.80 5.40 8.24
CA PHE A 298 -5.15 5.63 6.84
C PHE A 298 -6.61 6.03 6.59
N PHE A 299 -7.54 5.76 7.52
CA PHE A 299 -8.95 6.14 7.38
C PHE A 299 -9.64 6.44 8.72
N GLY A 300 -10.69 7.26 8.65
CA GLY A 300 -11.65 7.54 9.72
C GLY A 300 -12.98 6.82 9.52
N GLY A 301 -13.03 5.52 9.84
CA GLY A 301 -14.27 4.77 10.09
C GLY A 301 -14.93 4.06 8.90
N LEU A 302 -15.52 2.90 9.19
CA LEU A 302 -16.34 2.10 8.27
C LEU A 302 -17.83 2.31 8.59
N GLY A 303 -18.59 2.95 7.69
CA GLY A 303 -20.05 2.97 7.74
C GLY A 303 -20.68 4.10 8.58
N GLY A 304 -20.57 5.34 8.12
CA GLY A 304 -21.32 6.49 8.69
C GLY A 304 -20.83 6.99 10.06
N PHE A 305 -20.07 6.18 10.81
CA PHE A 305 -19.32 6.65 11.97
C PHE A 305 -17.99 7.22 11.49
N LYS A 306 -17.92 8.55 11.39
CA LYS A 306 -16.65 9.28 11.34
C LYS A 306 -15.89 8.96 12.63
N VAL A 307 -14.99 7.97 12.58
CA VAL A 307 -13.86 8.00 13.52
C VAL A 307 -13.11 9.27 13.14
N PRO A 308 -12.85 10.21 14.06
CA PRO A 308 -12.12 11.42 13.72
C PRO A 308 -10.85 10.98 13.01
N LEU A 309 -10.73 11.34 11.73
CA LEU A 309 -9.44 11.33 11.08
C LEU A 309 -8.51 12.07 12.06
N LEU A 310 -7.37 11.46 12.44
CA LEU A 310 -6.35 12.11 13.28
C LEU A 310 -5.68 13.29 12.55
N CYS A 311 -6.40 13.95 11.64
CA CYS A 311 -6.01 15.12 10.90
C CYS A 311 -6.30 16.40 11.69
N ASP A 312 -7.14 16.38 12.74
CA ASP A 312 -7.39 17.53 13.60
C ASP A 312 -6.31 17.70 14.70
#